data_AF-A0A367PCV6-F1
#
_entry.id   AF-A0A367PCV6-F1
#
_cell.length_a   1.000
_cell.length_b   1.000
_cell.length_c   1.000
_cell.angle_alpha   90.00
_cell.angle_beta   90.00
_cell.angle_gamma   90.00
#
_symmetry.space_group_name_H-M   'P 1'
#
loop_
_entity.id
_entity.type
_entity.pdbx_description
1 polymer ?
#
loop_
_entity_poly.entity_id
_entity_poly.type
_entity_poly.pdbx_seq_one_letter_code
_entity_poly.pdbx_strand_id
1 'polypeptide(L)'
;MPPRSPNTDWISPFHDELDALIAECHAAQLLKPYPAERASVTMTAMLTAVQSATHLLKRFYGVGPMTPAQAEQHAEQVIDVLMNGMAARRPGRRRAAGPVLAK
;
A
#
# COMPACT_ATOMS: atom_id res chain seq x y z
N MET A 1 -2.75 21.14 -32.57
CA MET A 1 -2.80 20.14 -31.48
C MET A 1 -1.50 19.35 -31.56
N PRO A 2 -0.57 19.45 -30.60
CA PRO A 2 0.69 18.73 -30.72
C PRO A 2 0.42 17.21 -30.62
N PRO A 3 1.15 16.37 -31.37
CA PRO A 3 1.00 14.93 -31.30
C PRO A 3 1.36 14.43 -29.89
N ARG A 4 0.54 13.53 -29.32
CA ARG A 4 0.85 12.84 -28.06
C ARG A 4 2.15 12.06 -28.24
N SER A 5 3.16 12.34 -27.41
CA SER A 5 4.43 11.59 -27.40
C SER A 5 4.15 10.09 -27.22
N PRO A 6 4.72 9.20 -28.05
CA PRO A 6 4.36 7.78 -28.10
C PRO A 6 4.94 6.91 -26.96
N ASN A 7 5.29 7.48 -25.79
CA ASN A 7 6.13 6.77 -24.82
C ASN A 7 5.82 7.01 -23.34
N THR A 8 4.55 7.23 -22.98
CA THR A 8 4.13 7.43 -21.57
C THR A 8 3.23 6.34 -21.01
N ASP A 9 2.85 5.34 -21.81
CA ASP A 9 1.84 4.34 -21.40
C ASP A 9 2.44 3.01 -20.90
N TRP A 10 3.69 3.03 -20.43
CA TRP A 10 4.38 1.82 -19.95
C TRP A 10 3.81 1.28 -18.64
N ILE A 11 3.11 2.13 -17.86
CA ILE A 11 2.59 1.76 -16.54
C ILE A 11 1.18 1.18 -16.60
N SER A 12 0.44 1.46 -17.68
CA SER A 12 -0.95 1.00 -17.85
C SER A 12 -1.09 -0.53 -17.85
N PRO A 13 -0.22 -1.31 -18.53
CA PRO A 13 -0.27 -2.79 -18.44
C PRO A 13 -0.12 -3.32 -17.02
N PHE A 14 0.74 -2.68 -16.21
CA PHE A 14 0.91 -3.04 -14.81
C PHE A 14 -0.34 -2.74 -13.97
N HIS A 15 -0.98 -1.59 -14.22
CA HIS A 15 -2.22 -1.23 -13.54
C HIS A 15 -3.37 -2.16 -13.92
N ASP A 16 -3.46 -2.57 -15.19
CA ASP A 16 -4.48 -3.50 -15.67
C ASP A 16 -4.35 -4.89 -14.99
N GLU A 17 -3.13 -5.43 -14.91
CA GLU A 17 -2.87 -6.70 -14.21
C GLU A 17 -3.17 -6.60 -12.70
N LEU A 18 -2.77 -5.49 -12.08
CA LEU A 18 -3.01 -5.27 -10.65
C LEU A 18 -4.51 -5.09 -10.35
N ASP A 19 -5.26 -4.37 -11.18
CA ASP A 19 -6.70 -4.19 -11.03
C ASP A 19 -7.45 -5.51 -11.22
N ALA A 20 -7.02 -6.37 -12.15
CA ALA A 20 -7.56 -7.71 -12.32
C ALA A 20 -7.37 -8.57 -11.05
N LEU A 21 -6.16 -8.57 -10.49
CA LEU A 21 -5.86 -9.29 -9.24
C LEU A 21 -6.69 -8.75 -8.06
N ILE A 22 -6.86 -7.44 -7.96
CA ILE A 22 -7.68 -6.80 -6.93
C ILE A 22 -9.15 -7.21 -7.08
N ALA A 23 -9.65 -7.29 -8.31
CA ALA A 23 -11.02 -7.75 -8.59
C ALA A 23 -11.23 -9.22 -8.16
N GLU A 24 -10.27 -10.11 -8.44
CA GLU A 24 -10.29 -11.50 -7.97
C GLU A 24 -10.32 -11.57 -6.44
N CYS A 25 -9.49 -10.75 -5.78
CA CYS A 25 -9.43 -10.67 -4.32
C CYS A 25 -10.73 -10.12 -3.70
N HIS A 26 -11.41 -9.17 -4.37
CA HIS A 26 -12.74 -8.72 -3.95
C HIS A 26 -13.78 -9.83 -4.12
N ALA A 27 -13.79 -10.53 -5.26
CA ALA A 27 -14.69 -11.65 -5.51
C ALA A 27 -14.52 -12.78 -4.48
N ALA A 28 -13.28 -13.04 -4.06
CA ALA A 28 -12.94 -13.98 -3.01
C ALA A 28 -13.14 -13.45 -1.57
N GLN A 29 -13.64 -12.22 -1.40
CA GLN A 29 -13.82 -11.56 -0.11
C GLN A 29 -12.53 -11.48 0.74
N LEU A 30 -11.37 -11.41 0.09
CA LEU A 30 -10.07 -11.24 0.75
C LEU A 30 -9.77 -9.77 1.05
N LEU A 31 -10.23 -8.86 0.19
CA LEU A 31 -10.07 -7.42 0.32
C LEU A 31 -11.43 -6.73 0.53
N LYS A 32 -11.43 -5.62 1.27
CA LYS A 32 -12.59 -4.72 1.39
C LYS A 32 -12.89 -4.13 0.01
N PRO A 33 -14.16 -3.79 -0.31
CA PRO A 33 -14.48 -3.17 -1.58
C PRO A 33 -13.76 -1.82 -1.75
N TYR A 34 -12.87 -1.73 -2.73
CA TYR A 34 -12.30 -0.47 -3.22
C TYR A 34 -12.68 -0.26 -4.69
N PRO A 35 -12.89 0.99 -5.15
CA PRO A 35 -12.99 1.28 -6.58
C PRO A 35 -11.70 0.84 -7.29
N ALA A 36 -11.80 0.00 -8.32
CA ALA A 36 -10.64 -0.58 -9.02
C ALA A 36 -9.66 0.51 -9.51
N GLU A 37 -10.18 1.52 -10.22
CA GLU A 37 -9.42 2.68 -10.72
C GLU A 37 -8.61 3.43 -9.65
N ARG A 38 -8.98 3.28 -8.37
CA ARG A 38 -8.28 3.91 -7.25
C ARG A 38 -7.39 2.94 -6.50
N ALA A 39 -7.62 1.64 -6.60
CA ALA A 39 -6.95 0.64 -5.76
C ALA A 39 -5.48 0.47 -6.20
N SER A 40 -5.21 0.19 -7.48
CA SER A 40 -3.85 0.10 -8.01
C SER A 40 -3.09 1.42 -7.86
N VAL A 41 -3.72 2.55 -8.18
CA VAL A 41 -3.13 3.89 -8.00
C VAL A 41 -2.78 4.17 -6.54
N THR A 42 -3.66 3.82 -5.59
CA THR A 42 -3.44 4.03 -4.16
C THR A 42 -2.33 3.11 -3.61
N MET A 43 -2.26 1.86 -4.07
CA MET A 43 -1.18 0.93 -3.71
C MET A 43 0.17 1.45 -4.22
N THR A 44 0.26 1.82 -5.50
CA THR A 44 1.49 2.35 -6.10
C THR A 44 1.87 3.70 -5.48
N ALA A 45 0.90 4.57 -5.20
CA ALA A 45 1.14 5.85 -4.54
C ALA A 45 1.68 5.69 -3.11
N MET A 46 1.20 4.73 -2.33
CA MET A 46 1.75 4.48 -0.99
C MET A 46 3.18 3.96 -1.04
N LEU A 47 3.49 3.04 -1.95
CA LEU A 47 4.84 2.51 -2.13
C LEU A 47 5.83 3.59 -2.60
N THR A 48 5.40 4.49 -3.48
CA THR A 48 6.24 5.60 -4.00
C THR A 48 6.33 6.80 -3.06
N ALA A 49 5.28 7.08 -2.28
CA ALA A 49 5.29 8.14 -1.27
C ALA A 49 6.35 7.89 -0.19
N VAL A 50 6.60 6.62 0.15
CA VAL A 50 7.64 6.23 1.12
C VAL A 50 9.04 6.56 0.61
N GLN A 51 9.33 6.26 -0.66
CA GLN A 51 10.61 6.63 -1.29
C GLN A 51 10.76 8.15 -1.34
N SER A 52 9.70 8.86 -1.71
CA SER A 52 9.68 10.33 -1.81
C SER A 52 9.80 11.03 -0.46
N ALA A 53 9.27 10.44 0.61
CA ALA A 53 9.31 10.99 1.96
C ALA A 53 10.73 11.02 2.54
N THR A 54 11.66 10.18 2.06
CA THR A 54 13.06 10.15 2.54
C THR A 54 13.74 11.52 2.42
N HIS A 55 13.52 12.24 1.31
CA HIS A 55 14.06 13.58 1.12
C HIS A 55 13.42 14.62 2.05
N LEU A 56 12.12 14.48 2.33
CA LEU A 56 11.39 15.36 3.25
C LEU A 56 11.82 15.12 4.70
N LEU A 57 12.02 13.86 5.10
CA LEU A 57 12.48 13.49 6.44
C LEU A 57 13.85 14.06 6.76
N LYS A 58 14.78 13.99 5.80
CA LYS A 58 16.09 14.64 5.93
C LYS A 58 15.97 16.15 6.07
N ARG A 59 15.09 16.78 5.28
CA ARG A 59 14.89 18.23 5.29
C ARG A 59 14.24 18.75 6.57
N PHE A 60 13.24 18.04 7.11
CA PHE A 60 12.47 18.50 8.26
C PHE A 60 13.02 18.03 9.61
N TYR A 61 13.65 16.86 9.65
CA TYR A 61 14.05 16.22 10.92
C TYR A 61 15.55 15.90 11.00
N GLY A 62 16.33 16.22 9.96
CA GLY A 62 17.78 15.95 9.92
C GLY A 62 18.13 14.46 9.91
N VAL A 63 17.16 13.58 9.70
CA VAL A 63 17.36 12.13 9.66
C VAL A 63 17.95 11.75 8.30
N GLY A 64 19.08 11.06 8.31
CA GLY A 64 19.72 10.56 7.09
C GLY A 64 18.84 9.57 6.32
N PRO A 65 19.12 9.34 5.04
CA PRO A 65 18.43 8.28 4.29
C PRO A 65 18.64 6.92 4.98
N MET A 66 17.64 6.05 4.87
CA MET A 66 17.73 4.68 5.37
C MET A 66 18.91 3.95 4.74
N THR A 67 19.58 3.09 5.51
CA THR A 67 20.50 2.10 4.95
C THR A 67 19.73 1.11 4.06
N PRO A 68 20.40 0.37 3.15
CA PRO A 68 19.71 -0.62 2.31
C PRO A 68 18.87 -1.63 3.12
N ALA A 69 19.41 -2.14 4.24
CA ALA A 69 18.69 -3.06 5.11
C ALA A 69 17.46 -2.41 5.79
N GLN A 70 17.57 -1.14 6.17
CA GLN A 70 16.43 -0.40 6.73
C GLN A 70 15.35 -0.12 5.67
N ALA A 71 15.75 0.15 4.44
CA ALA A 71 14.81 0.37 3.33
C ALA A 71 14.05 -0.92 2.98
N GLU A 72 14.73 -2.07 2.99
CA GLU A 72 14.12 -3.39 2.78
C GLU A 72 13.11 -3.71 3.89
N GLN A 73 13.53 -3.62 5.15
CA GLN A 73 12.64 -3.83 6.30
C GLN A 73 11.45 -2.86 6.29
N HIS A 74 11.68 -1.60 5.93
CA HIS A 74 10.61 -0.61 5.87
C HIS A 74 9.63 -0.88 4.74
N ALA A 75 10.09 -1.36 3.58
CA ALA A 75 9.22 -1.77 2.49
C ALA A 75 8.30 -2.93 2.92
N GLU A 76 8.82 -3.94 3.61
CA GLU A 76 8.02 -5.04 4.17
C GLU A 76 6.94 -4.52 5.13
N GLN A 77 7.31 -3.63 6.06
CA GLN A 77 6.37 -3.03 7.01
C GLN A 77 5.25 -2.24 6.32
N VAL A 78 5.58 -1.50 5.26
CA VAL A 78 4.59 -0.72 4.49
C VAL A 78 3.64 -1.66 3.75
N ILE A 79 4.14 -2.74 3.16
CA ILE A 79 3.33 -3.78 2.51
C ILE A 79 2.38 -4.39 3.54
N ASP A 80 2.88 -4.74 4.73
CA ASP A 80 2.06 -5.30 5.82
C ASP A 80 0.95 -4.34 6.26
N VAL A 81 1.26 -3.06 6.42
CA VAL A 81 0.26 -2.03 6.80
C VAL A 81 -0.79 -1.87 5.71
N LEU A 82 -0.37 -1.81 4.45
CA LEU A 82 -1.25 -1.70 3.29
C LEU A 82 -2.19 -2.90 3.23
N MET A 83 -1.65 -4.12 3.29
CA MET A 83 -2.43 -5.36 3.24
C MET A 83 -3.38 -5.48 4.44
N ASN A 84 -2.93 -5.15 5.66
CA ASN A 84 -3.80 -5.12 6.84
C ASN A 84 -4.94 -4.09 6.73
N GLY A 85 -4.66 -2.95 6.09
CA GLY A 85 -5.64 -1.91 5.83
C GLY A 85 -6.70 -2.34 4.81
N MET A 86 -6.29 -3.07 3.78
CA MET A 86 -7.16 -3.52 2.70
C MET A 86 -7.88 -4.84 2.99
N ALA A 87 -7.35 -5.70 3.87
CA ALA A 87 -7.94 -6.99 4.19
C ALA A 87 -9.39 -6.87 4.66
N ALA A 88 -10.28 -7.68 4.07
CA ALA A 88 -11.64 -7.84 4.51
C ALA A 88 -11.65 -8.50 5.89
N ARG A 89 -11.84 -7.70 6.95
CA ARG A 89 -11.98 -8.26 8.29
C ARG A 89 -13.35 -8.92 8.40
N ARG A 90 -13.40 -10.23 8.65
CA ARG A 90 -14.61 -10.87 9.17
C ARG A 90 -15.02 -10.13 10.45
N PRO A 91 -16.25 -9.59 10.56
CA PRO A 91 -16.77 -9.08 11.82
C PRO A 91 -16.92 -10.28 12.76
N GLY A 92 -15.93 -10.54 13.62
CA GLY A 92 -15.98 -11.72 14.48
C GLY A 92 -14.80 -11.94 15.42
N ARG A 93 -13.63 -11.31 15.20
CA ARG A 93 -12.50 -11.42 16.14
C ARG A 93 -12.19 -10.09 16.80
N ARG A 94 -13.19 -9.56 17.53
CA ARG A 94 -12.87 -8.75 18.71
C ARG A 94 -11.98 -9.67 19.55
N ARG A 95 -10.71 -9.33 19.76
CA ARG A 95 -9.94 -9.94 20.87
C ARG A 95 -10.84 -9.74 22.08
N ALA A 96 -11.41 -10.82 22.60
CA ALA A 96 -11.92 -10.81 23.95
C ALA A 96 -10.72 -10.39 24.80
N ALA A 97 -10.70 -9.14 25.23
CA ALA A 97 -9.89 -8.76 26.36
C ALA A 97 -10.41 -9.65 27.49
N GLY A 98 -9.69 -10.74 27.76
CA GLY A 98 -9.91 -11.52 28.97
C GLY A 98 -9.82 -10.56 30.15
N PRO A 99 -10.59 -10.78 31.22
CA PRO A 99 -10.60 -9.86 32.36
C PRO A 99 -9.17 -9.71 32.86
N VAL A 100 -8.68 -8.48 32.89
CA VAL A 100 -7.47 -8.12 33.64
C VAL A 100 -7.82 -8.36 35.09
N LEU A 101 -7.42 -9.53 35.60
CA LEU A 101 -7.38 -9.80 37.03
C LEU A 101 -6.39 -8.82 37.63
N ALA A 102 -6.92 -7.78 38.28
CA ALA A 102 -6.15 -6.95 39.18
C ALA A 102 -5.65 -7.82 40.33
N LYS A 103 -4.33 -7.88 40.49
CA LYS A 103 -3.65 -8.13 41.76
C LYS A 103 -2.46 -7.21 41.84
#